data_AF-A0A921E2S3-F1
#
_entry.id   AF-A0A921E2S3-F1
#
_cell.length_a   1.000
_cell.length_b   1.000
_cell.length_c   1.000
_cell.angle_alpha   90.00
_cell.angle_beta   90.00
_cell.angle_gamma   90.00
#
_symmetry.space_group_name_H-M   'P 1'
#
loop_
_entity.id
_entity.type
_entity.pdbx_description
1 polymer ?
#
loop_
_entity_poly.entity_id
_entity_poly.type
_entity_poly.pdbx_seq_one_letter_code
_entity_poly.pdbx_strand_id
1 'polypeptide(L)'
;MTPVSQCLRKVDHASTIAAPTAVEHLCAALNELESAYHRPSERIIALEAILHEFMRSGHMSNTPFGRFLRISIERRQNKWSLRYA
;
A
#
# COMPACT_ATOMS: atom_id res chain seq x y z
N MET A 1 -11.39 -1.20 14.00
CA MET A 1 -10.17 -1.52 13.21
C MET A 1 -9.98 -0.40 12.21
N THR A 2 -8.77 0.16 12.03
CA THR A 2 -8.57 1.26 11.06
C THR A 2 -8.38 0.70 9.63
N PRO A 3 -8.71 1.46 8.57
CA PRO A 3 -8.44 1.06 7.19
C PRO A 3 -6.95 0.71 6.96
N VAL A 4 -6.04 1.45 7.58
CA VAL A 4 -4.59 1.20 7.54
C VAL A 4 -4.24 -0.17 8.14
N SER A 5 -4.72 -0.49 9.35
CA SER A 5 -4.45 -1.79 9.97
C SER A 5 -5.03 -2.96 9.19
N GLN A 6 -6.19 -2.76 8.54
CA GLN A 6 -6.78 -3.78 7.65
C GLN A 6 -5.93 -4.01 6.41
N CYS A 7 -5.48 -2.92 5.78
CA CYS A 7 -4.60 -2.99 4.62
C CYS A 7 -3.28 -3.68 4.98
N LEU A 8 -2.65 -3.34 6.11
CA LEU A 8 -1.41 -3.99 6.55
C LEU A 8 -1.56 -5.51 6.69
N ARG A 9 -2.66 -6.00 7.26
CA ARG A 9 -2.92 -7.45 7.35
C ARG A 9 -3.03 -8.11 5.98
N LYS A 10 -3.64 -7.44 5.00
CA LYS A 10 -3.75 -7.95 3.62
C LYS A 10 -2.42 -7.90 2.89
N VAL A 11 -1.61 -6.86 3.10
CA VAL A 11 -0.25 -6.73 2.56
C VAL A 11 0.66 -7.82 3.12
N ASP A 12 0.60 -8.05 4.42
CA ASP A 12 1.32 -9.12 5.11
C ASP A 12 0.93 -10.49 4.54
N HIS A 13 -0.38 -10.77 4.44
CA HIS A 13 -0.86 -12.00 3.79
C HIS A 13 -0.35 -12.13 2.36
N ALA A 14 -0.45 -11.09 1.53
CA ALA A 14 0.04 -11.10 0.16
C ALA A 14 1.54 -11.39 0.05
N SER A 15 2.33 -10.99 1.04
CA SER A 15 3.78 -11.26 1.08
C SER A 15 4.12 -12.76 1.24
N THR A 16 3.18 -13.56 1.73
CA THR A 16 3.34 -15.01 1.95
C THR A 16 2.89 -15.87 0.76
N ILE A 17 2.26 -15.27 -0.25
CA ILE A 17 1.67 -15.96 -1.40
C ILE A 17 2.63 -15.92 -2.60
N ALA A 18 2.46 -16.87 -3.54
CA ALA A 18 3.16 -16.86 -4.83
C ALA A 18 3.00 -15.53 -5.59
N ALA A 19 4.06 -15.15 -6.32
CA ALA A 19 4.22 -13.82 -6.93
C ALA A 19 3.04 -13.28 -7.78
N PRO A 20 2.39 -14.03 -8.70
CA PRO A 20 1.33 -13.45 -9.53
C PRO A 20 0.08 -13.07 -8.72
N THR A 21 -0.32 -13.92 -7.78
CA THR A 21 -1.48 -13.66 -6.91
C THR A 21 -1.14 -12.63 -5.82
N ALA A 22 0.10 -12.61 -5.32
CA ALA A 22 0.57 -11.59 -4.38
C ALA A 22 0.39 -10.15 -4.91
N VAL A 23 0.64 -9.94 -6.20
CA VAL A 23 0.47 -8.62 -6.85
C VAL A 23 -1.00 -8.21 -6.89
N GLU A 24 -1.90 -9.11 -7.25
CA GLU A 24 -3.34 -8.85 -7.32
C GLU A 24 -3.91 -8.54 -5.92
N HIS A 25 -3.55 -9.34 -4.92
CA HIS A 25 -3.96 -9.13 -3.53
C HIS A 25 -3.46 -7.80 -2.98
N LEU A 26 -2.22 -7.42 -3.28
CA LEU A 26 -1.69 -6.12 -2.88
C LEU A 26 -2.45 -4.97 -3.57
N CYS A 27 -2.67 -5.04 -4.88
CA CYS A 27 -3.41 -4.01 -5.60
C CYS A 27 -4.84 -3.85 -5.08
N ALA A 28 -5.51 -4.95 -4.76
CA ALA A 28 -6.84 -4.94 -4.15
C ALA A 28 -6.83 -4.29 -2.76
N ALA A 29 -5.86 -4.64 -1.91
CA ALA A 29 -5.72 -4.05 -0.58
C ALA A 29 -5.50 -2.53 -0.63
N LEU A 30 -4.67 -2.05 -1.56
CA LEU A 30 -4.43 -0.62 -1.76
C LEU A 30 -5.67 0.10 -2.32
N ASN A 31 -6.40 -0.51 -3.26
CA ASN A 31 -7.65 0.05 -3.79
C ASN A 31 -8.70 0.22 -2.67
N GLU A 32 -8.86 -0.80 -1.84
CA GLU A 32 -9.77 -0.75 -0.70
C GLU A 32 -9.37 0.35 0.30
N LEU A 33 -8.07 0.45 0.62
CA LEU A 33 -7.55 1.52 1.47
C LEU A 33 -7.89 2.89 0.92
N GLU A 34 -7.61 3.15 -0.36
CA GLU A 34 -7.90 4.44 -0.98
C GLU A 34 -9.40 4.73 -1.04
N SER A 35 -10.25 3.71 -1.23
CA SER A 35 -11.71 3.85 -1.25
C SER A 35 -12.30 4.24 0.10
N ALA A 36 -11.61 3.90 1.20
CA ALA A 36 -12.04 4.25 2.55
C ALA A 36 -11.88 5.74 2.87
N TYR A 37 -11.12 6.49 2.07
CA TYR A 37 -10.88 7.92 2.25
C TYR A 37 -11.51 8.72 1.13
N HIS A 38 -12.21 9.80 1.49
CA HIS A 38 -12.88 10.67 0.53
C HIS A 38 -11.90 11.68 -0.07
N ARG A 39 -10.99 12.24 0.77
CA ARG A 39 -10.06 13.27 0.33
C ARG A 39 -8.78 12.67 -0.23
N PRO A 40 -8.21 13.26 -1.30
CA PRO A 40 -6.92 12.82 -1.86
C PRO A 40 -5.77 12.93 -0.87
N SER A 41 -5.74 13.98 -0.07
CA SER A 41 -4.73 14.18 0.98
C SER A 41 -4.78 13.06 2.02
N GLU A 42 -5.98 12.64 2.44
CA GLU A 42 -6.17 11.50 3.35
C GLU A 42 -5.69 10.19 2.73
N ARG A 43 -5.93 9.98 1.42
CA ARG A 43 -5.40 8.82 0.69
C ARG A 43 -3.87 8.79 0.69
N ILE A 44 -3.24 9.94 0.44
CA ILE A 44 -1.78 10.07 0.44
C ILE A 44 -1.24 9.73 1.84
N ILE A 45 -1.79 10.32 2.90
CA ILE A 45 -1.39 10.06 4.29
C ILE A 45 -1.56 8.58 4.64
N ALA A 46 -2.68 7.96 4.22
CA ALA A 46 -2.91 6.55 4.46
C ALA A 46 -1.89 5.65 3.74
N LEU A 47 -1.54 5.98 2.50
CA LEU A 47 -0.50 5.26 1.73
C LEU A 47 0.89 5.42 2.37
N GLU A 48 1.22 6.60 2.88
CA GLU A 48 2.47 6.85 3.64
C GLU A 48 2.53 6.02 4.93
N ALA A 49 1.40 5.93 5.64
CA ALA A 49 1.30 5.12 6.85
C ALA A 49 1.56 3.63 6.57
N ILE A 50 1.11 3.10 5.41
CA ILE A 50 1.43 1.73 5.00
C ILE A 50 2.93 1.55 4.79
N LEU A 51 3.58 2.45 4.06
CA LEU A 51 5.04 2.38 3.87
C LEU A 51 5.79 2.44 5.19
N HIS A 52 5.40 3.36 6.08
CA HIS A 52 6.06 3.53 7.37
C HIS A 52 5.95 2.29 8.25
N GLU A 53 4.74 1.74 8.42
CA GLU A 53 4.52 0.54 9.23
C GLU A 53 5.17 -0.70 8.61
N PHE A 54 5.12 -0.83 7.28
CA PHE A 54 5.78 -1.94 6.60
C PHE A 54 7.31 -1.84 6.68
N MET A 55 7.90 -0.63 6.63
CA MET A 55 9.33 -0.41 6.91
C MET A 55 9.68 -0.78 8.36
N ARG A 56 8.87 -0.35 9.32
CA ARG A 56 9.06 -0.62 10.75
C ARG A 56 9.05 -2.12 11.06
N SER A 57 8.27 -2.90 10.32
CA SER A 57 8.20 -4.36 10.46
C SER A 57 9.45 -5.11 9.96
N GLY A 58 10.42 -4.42 9.33
CA GLY A 58 11.64 -5.04 8.79
C GLY A 58 11.42 -5.83 7.48
N HIS A 59 10.19 -5.90 6.96
CA HIS A 59 9.85 -6.67 5.76
C HIS A 59 10.35 -6.01 4.45
N MET A 60 10.85 -4.77 4.51
CA MET A 60 11.35 -4.02 3.36
C MET A 60 12.81 -4.27 2.97
N SER A 61 13.62 -5.01 3.75
CA SER A 61 15.04 -5.17 3.39
C SER A 61 15.19 -6.08 2.16
N ASN A 62 15.21 -5.45 0.98
CA ASN A 62 15.54 -5.98 -0.34
C ASN A 62 14.67 -7.13 -0.91
N THR A 63 13.45 -7.35 -0.41
CA THR A 63 12.54 -8.32 -1.04
C THR A 63 11.93 -7.75 -2.34
N PRO A 64 11.72 -8.58 -3.39
CA PRO A 64 11.00 -8.16 -4.60
C PRO A 64 9.60 -7.61 -4.28
N PHE A 65 8.93 -8.19 -3.29
CA PHE A 65 7.62 -7.73 -2.81
C PHE A 65 7.68 -6.33 -2.20
N GLY A 66 8.62 -6.06 -1.30
CA GLY A 66 8.80 -4.74 -0.69
C GLY A 66 9.11 -3.66 -1.74
N ARG A 67 9.94 -3.97 -2.73
CA ARG A 67 10.21 -3.05 -3.85
C ARG A 67 8.95 -2.77 -4.67
N PHE A 68 8.16 -3.81 -4.95
CA PHE A 68 6.91 -3.67 -5.70
C PHE A 68 5.85 -2.86 -4.93
N LEU A 69 5.73 -3.07 -3.61
CA LEU A 69 4.88 -2.27 -2.73
C LEU A 69 5.24 -0.79 -2.81
N ARG A 70 6.53 -0.46 -2.68
CA ARG A 70 7.02 0.91 -2.76
C ARG A 70 6.66 1.58 -4.08
N ILE A 71 6.99 0.94 -5.20
CA ILE A 71 6.68 1.46 -6.54
C ILE A 71 5.17 1.64 -6.74
N SER A 72 4.36 0.70 -6.24
CA SER A 72 2.91 0.77 -6.34
C SER A 72 2.33 1.96 -5.57
N ILE A 73 2.87 2.23 -4.38
CA ILE A 73 2.46 3.37 -3.56
C ILE A 73 2.91 4.70 -4.19
N GLU A 74 4.16 4.81 -4.62
CA GLU A 74 4.70 6.01 -5.29
C GLU A 74 3.86 6.39 -6.54
N ARG A 75 3.49 5.39 -7.37
CA ARG A 75 2.62 5.62 -8.54
C ARG A 75 1.24 6.15 -8.16
N ARG A 76 0.64 5.63 -7.08
CA ARG A 76 -0.67 6.06 -6.59
C ARG A 76 -0.62 7.45 -5.98
N GLN A 77 0.43 7.76 -5.21
CA GLN A 77 0.67 9.10 -4.68
C GLN A 77 0.82 10.11 -5.81
N ASN A 78 1.64 9.82 -6.84
CA ASN A 78 1.78 10.68 -8.02
C ASN A 78 0.46 10.92 -8.74
N LYS A 79 -0.38 9.89 -8.88
CA LYS A 79 -1.74 10.02 -9.45
C LYS A 79 -2.60 11.02 -8.67
N TRP A 80 -2.52 11.00 -7.35
CA TRP A 80 -3.26 11.96 -6.52
C TRP A 80 -2.62 13.34 -6.57
N SER A 81 -1.30 13.46 -6.46
CA SER A 81 -0.61 14.76 -6.56
C SER A 81 -0.88 15.49 -7.88
N LEU A 82 -0.90 14.76 -9.01
CA LEU A 82 -1.18 15.34 -10.34
C LEU A 82 -2.65 15.70 -10.58
N ARG A 83 -3.60 15.14 -9.81
CA ARG A 83 -5.03 15.45 -9.95
C ARG A 83 -5.46 16.70 -9.19
N TYR A 84 -4.59 17.24 -8.33
CA TYR A 84 -4.89 18.38 -7.46
C TYR A 84 -3.78 19.45 -7.48
N ALA A 85 -2.93 19.44 -8.52
CA ALA A 85 -2.00 20.51 -8.87
C ALA A 85 -2.60 21.36 -10.00
#